data_AF-A0AAU2TIF4-F1
#
_entry.id   AF-A0AAU2TIF4-F1
#
_cell.length_a   1.000
_cell.length_b   1.000
_cell.length_c   1.000
_cell.angle_alpha   90.00
_cell.angle_beta   90.00
_cell.angle_gamma   90.00
#
_symmetry.space_group_name_H-M   'P 1'
#
loop_
_entity.id
_entity.type
_entity.pdbx_description
1 polymer ?
#
loop_
_entity_poly.entity_id
_entity_poly.type
_entity_poly.pdbx_seq_one_letter_code
_entity_poly.pdbx_strand_id
1 'polypeptide(L)'
;MRRTRFKHVCLAALLTLAGLGGAGTLPAAASGGGATAPSSPSAADAAPASAALLDGMRKEFGLTKEQAVARLEAERDATALEPKARRTAGSAYAGSWFDATDGRLTVAVTSKSSQATRAAIRAQGAGVRVVEHSARMLDAAKSRIDRLSAPSAVGGWHVDPAANTVVVTVVRGKTSDNDVQRFLTQARATGPVTVETVAAAPRTFAAGTVGGDPYYTGNVRCSIGFSVHGGFVTAGHCGQAGAGVRGWDGSYIGNFQGSSFPDNDYAWVNVGSGWWTVPVVLGWGTVSDQLVRGSAEAPVGSSVCRSGSTTHWHCGAVLAKNETVNYSQGAVHQMTKTSVCAEGGDSGGSFISGDQAQGVTSGGWGNCSGGGETWFQPVNEILNRYGLTLHTY
;
A
#
# COMPACT_ATOMS: atom_id res chain seq x y z
N MET A 1 -58.35 -6.08 5.59
CA MET A 1 -58.01 -5.79 7.00
C MET A 1 -56.76 -4.91 7.02
N ARG A 2 -56.76 -3.90 7.90
CA ARG A 2 -56.01 -2.65 7.82
C ARG A 2 -54.78 -2.66 8.75
N ARG A 3 -53.74 -1.90 8.34
CA ARG A 3 -52.77 -1.12 9.18
C ARG A 3 -51.74 -1.93 10.00
N THR A 4 -50.48 -1.51 10.22
CA THR A 4 -49.85 -0.18 10.08
C THR A 4 -48.31 -0.28 10.08
N ARG A 5 -47.66 0.62 9.32
CA ARG A 5 -46.24 0.97 9.41
C ARG A 5 -46.04 2.01 10.52
N PHE A 6 -44.92 1.99 11.23
CA PHE A 6 -44.43 3.13 12.03
C PHE A 6 -43.05 3.58 11.54
N LYS A 7 -43.02 4.80 10.99
CA LYS A 7 -41.83 5.62 10.78
C LYS A 7 -41.73 6.56 11.97
N HIS A 8 -40.53 6.74 12.53
CA HIS A 8 -40.27 7.83 13.47
C HIS A 8 -39.53 8.96 12.74
N VAL A 9 -40.19 10.11 12.70
CA VAL A 9 -39.65 11.43 12.34
C VAL A 9 -39.97 12.31 13.53
N CYS A 10 -38.98 12.99 14.10
CA CYS A 10 -39.19 14.22 14.87
C CYS A 10 -38.06 15.21 14.57
N LEU A 11 -38.50 16.38 14.13
CA LEU A 11 -37.76 17.60 13.78
C LEU A 11 -37.45 18.40 15.05
N ALA A 12 -36.24 18.96 15.17
CA ALA A 12 -35.87 20.39 15.16
C ALA A 12 -36.04 21.22 16.44
N ALA A 13 -34.98 21.99 16.75
CA ALA A 13 -35.08 23.41 17.12
C ALA A 13 -33.74 24.14 16.90
N LEU A 14 -33.81 25.25 16.15
CA LEU A 14 -32.78 26.25 15.91
C LEU A 14 -32.55 27.15 17.14
N LEU A 15 -31.34 27.73 17.25
CA LEU A 15 -31.15 29.06 17.84
C LEU A 15 -29.97 29.78 17.18
N THR A 16 -30.30 30.78 16.35
CA THR A 16 -29.41 31.84 15.88
C THR A 16 -29.79 33.13 16.60
N LEU A 17 -28.82 33.80 17.23
CA LEU A 17 -28.99 35.16 17.76
C LEU A 17 -28.00 36.09 17.06
N ALA A 18 -28.57 37.04 16.32
CA ALA A 18 -27.90 38.21 15.76
C ALA A 18 -27.93 39.35 16.79
N GLY A 19 -26.87 40.14 16.84
CA GLY A 19 -26.80 41.42 17.53
C GLY A 19 -25.94 42.40 16.73
N LEU A 20 -26.59 43.42 16.15
CA LEU A 20 -25.98 44.55 15.45
C LEU A 20 -25.54 45.64 16.44
N GLY A 21 -24.51 46.40 16.09
CA GLY A 21 -24.34 47.76 16.62
C GLY A 21 -22.96 48.40 16.37
N GLY A 22 -22.94 49.52 15.62
CA GLY A 22 -21.99 50.62 15.86
C GLY A 22 -20.98 50.94 14.76
N ALA A 23 -21.31 51.92 13.91
CA ALA A 23 -20.38 52.59 12.99
C ALA A 23 -19.51 53.63 13.73
N GLY A 24 -18.26 53.81 13.27
CA GLY A 24 -17.37 54.90 13.69
C GLY A 24 -16.13 54.99 12.80
N THR A 25 -16.10 56.02 11.96
CA THR A 25 -14.99 56.37 11.05
C THR A 25 -13.84 57.06 11.78
N LEU A 26 -12.57 56.82 11.39
CA LEU A 26 -11.52 57.81 11.07
C LEU A 26 -10.24 57.08 10.57
N PRO A 27 -9.41 57.72 9.72
CA PRO A 27 -8.40 57.07 8.86
C PRO A 27 -7.01 56.96 9.51
N ALA A 28 -6.32 55.84 9.28
CA ALA A 28 -4.90 55.68 9.59
C ALA A 28 -4.07 55.73 8.30
N ALA A 29 -3.08 56.63 8.30
CA ALA A 29 -2.21 56.97 7.19
C ALA A 29 -1.24 55.84 6.81
N ALA A 30 -0.81 55.89 5.55
CA ALA A 30 0.11 54.98 4.89
C ALA A 30 1.54 55.04 5.46
N SER A 31 2.18 53.87 5.52
CA SER A 31 3.61 53.69 5.21
C SER A 31 3.92 52.19 5.14
N GLY A 32 4.37 51.71 3.98
CA GLY A 32 4.75 50.31 3.80
C GLY A 32 5.32 50.08 2.42
N GLY A 33 6.60 49.70 2.37
CA GLY A 33 7.44 49.68 1.18
C GLY A 33 6.93 48.81 0.03
N GLY A 34 7.40 49.13 -1.17
CA GLY A 34 7.14 48.35 -2.38
C GLY A 34 7.52 46.89 -2.18
N ALA A 35 6.51 46.04 -2.07
CA ALA A 35 6.68 44.60 -2.17
C ALA A 35 6.93 44.27 -3.64
N THR A 36 8.18 43.92 -3.96
CA THR A 36 8.52 43.22 -5.18
C THR A 36 7.71 41.93 -5.24
N ALA A 37 6.92 41.76 -6.29
CA ALA A 37 6.25 40.50 -6.57
C ALA A 37 7.33 39.41 -6.71
N PRO A 38 7.17 38.22 -6.09
CA PRO A 38 8.14 37.15 -6.26
C PRO A 38 8.14 36.72 -7.73
N SER A 39 9.29 36.88 -8.36
CA SER A 39 9.60 36.37 -9.69
C SER A 39 9.38 34.85 -9.68
N SER A 40 8.64 34.32 -10.64
CA SER A 40 8.63 32.88 -10.91
C SER A 40 10.08 32.43 -11.17
N PRO A 41 10.58 31.36 -10.53
CA PRO A 41 11.93 30.90 -10.75
C PRO A 41 12.13 30.53 -12.23
N SER A 42 13.23 31.00 -12.80
CA SER A 42 13.71 30.62 -14.13
C SER A 42 14.08 29.14 -14.14
N ALA A 43 13.96 28.47 -15.29
CA ALA A 43 14.35 27.07 -15.49
C ALA A 43 15.83 26.77 -15.18
N ALA A 44 16.64 27.80 -14.93
CA ALA A 44 18.05 27.71 -14.54
C ALA A 44 18.28 27.36 -13.05
N ASP A 45 17.27 27.42 -12.17
CA ASP A 45 17.40 27.17 -10.73
C ASP A 45 16.96 25.75 -10.29
N ALA A 46 16.84 24.80 -11.22
CA ALA A 46 16.55 23.42 -10.86
C ALA A 46 17.74 22.81 -10.10
N ALA A 47 17.52 22.40 -8.85
CA ALA A 47 18.54 21.71 -8.06
C ALA A 47 19.09 20.49 -8.84
N PRO A 48 20.41 20.26 -8.83
CA PRO A 48 21.02 19.16 -9.57
C PRO A 48 20.43 17.82 -9.10
N ALA A 49 20.28 16.89 -10.06
CA ALA A 49 19.86 15.53 -9.77
C ALA A 49 20.76 14.89 -8.71
N SER A 50 20.16 14.14 -7.76
CA SER A 50 20.92 13.48 -6.71
C SER A 50 21.94 12.48 -7.29
N ALA A 51 23.09 12.33 -6.64
CA ALA A 51 24.12 11.37 -7.07
C ALA A 51 23.57 9.93 -7.17
N ALA A 52 22.71 9.54 -6.21
CA ALA A 52 22.06 8.23 -6.22
C ALA A 52 21.15 8.02 -7.44
N LEU A 53 20.41 9.04 -7.88
CA LEU A 53 19.60 8.97 -9.09
C LEU A 53 20.47 8.77 -10.33
N LEU A 54 21.55 9.56 -10.46
CA LEU A 54 22.47 9.46 -11.59
C LEU A 54 23.16 8.09 -11.64
N ASP A 55 23.58 7.56 -10.50
CA ASP A 55 24.18 6.22 -10.45
C ASP A 55 23.18 5.11 -10.82
N GLY A 56 21.91 5.25 -10.41
CA GLY A 56 20.83 4.38 -10.87
C GLY A 56 20.65 4.42 -12.39
N MET A 57 20.58 5.62 -12.98
CA MET A 57 20.44 5.79 -14.44
C MET A 57 21.63 5.24 -15.21
N ARG A 58 22.86 5.46 -14.72
CA ARG A 58 24.08 4.92 -15.34
C ARG A 58 24.06 3.40 -15.37
N LYS A 59 23.69 2.78 -14.25
CA LYS A 59 23.61 1.33 -14.11
C LYS A 59 22.52 0.72 -15.00
N GLU A 60 21.32 1.31 -14.99
CA GLU A 60 20.16 0.74 -15.69
C GLU A 60 20.21 0.97 -17.20
N PHE A 61 20.61 2.16 -17.62
CA PHE A 61 20.58 2.55 -19.04
C PHE A 61 21.96 2.49 -19.72
N GLY A 62 23.01 2.09 -19.01
CA GLY A 62 24.37 2.01 -19.56
C GLY A 62 24.95 3.38 -19.95
N LEU A 63 24.55 4.45 -19.26
CA LEU A 63 24.93 5.83 -19.58
C LEU A 63 26.19 6.28 -18.82
N THR A 64 26.94 7.24 -19.37
CA THR A 64 27.88 8.04 -18.57
C THR A 64 27.14 9.00 -17.64
N LYS A 65 27.83 9.60 -16.67
CA LYS A 65 27.22 10.60 -15.78
C LYS A 65 26.69 11.79 -16.57
N GLU A 66 27.45 12.27 -17.55
CA GLU A 66 27.11 13.39 -18.42
C GLU A 66 25.87 13.05 -19.28
N GLN A 67 25.82 11.83 -19.82
CA GLN A 67 24.66 11.36 -20.57
C GLN A 67 23.40 11.21 -19.70
N ALA A 68 23.55 10.77 -18.44
CA ALA A 68 22.43 10.68 -17.50
C ALA A 68 21.87 12.07 -17.15
N VAL A 69 22.75 13.07 -16.92
CA VAL A 69 22.35 14.47 -16.70
C VAL A 69 21.62 15.02 -17.93
N ALA A 70 22.21 14.88 -19.12
CA ALA A 70 21.60 15.36 -20.37
C ALA A 70 20.25 14.70 -20.64
N ARG A 71 20.10 13.41 -20.32
CA ARG A 71 18.82 12.70 -20.43
C ARG A 71 17.76 13.26 -19.50
N LEU A 72 18.08 13.55 -18.24
CA LEU A 72 17.13 14.16 -17.30
C LEU A 72 16.66 15.53 -17.78
N GLU A 73 17.57 16.34 -18.33
CA GLU A 73 17.22 17.63 -18.94
C GLU A 73 16.27 17.45 -20.13
N ALA A 74 16.59 16.52 -21.03
CA ALA A 74 15.76 16.20 -22.18
C ALA A 74 14.36 15.67 -21.80
N GLU A 75 14.27 14.80 -20.79
CA GLU A 75 13.01 14.27 -20.27
C GLU A 75 12.15 15.37 -19.61
N ARG A 76 12.78 16.29 -18.87
CA ARG A 76 12.11 17.47 -18.30
C ARG A 76 11.55 18.37 -19.39
N ASP A 77 12.36 18.67 -20.40
CA ASP A 77 11.96 19.54 -21.50
C ASP A 77 10.83 18.91 -22.34
N ALA A 78 10.91 17.59 -22.59
CA ALA A 78 9.84 16.82 -23.22
C ALA A 78 8.53 16.86 -22.41
N THR A 79 8.62 16.72 -21.09
CA THR A 79 7.47 16.80 -20.16
C THR A 79 6.82 18.19 -20.19
N ALA A 80 7.63 19.24 -20.18
CA ALA A 80 7.13 20.62 -20.26
C ALA A 80 6.49 20.94 -21.62
N LEU A 81 7.00 20.33 -22.70
CA LEU A 81 6.54 20.56 -24.06
C LEU A 81 5.24 19.83 -24.41
N GLU A 82 5.02 18.63 -23.87
CA GLU A 82 3.91 17.75 -24.26
C GLU A 82 2.54 18.45 -24.28
N PRO A 83 2.11 19.20 -23.24
CA PRO A 83 0.77 19.78 -23.22
C PRO A 83 0.58 20.82 -24.33
N LYS A 84 1.64 21.58 -24.66
CA LYS A 84 1.62 22.57 -25.73
C LYS A 84 1.54 21.88 -27.09
N ALA A 85 2.38 20.89 -27.33
CA ALA A 85 2.41 20.15 -28.58
C ALA A 85 1.09 19.40 -28.84
N ARG A 86 0.50 18.82 -27.80
CA ARG A 86 -0.84 18.20 -27.84
C ARG A 86 -1.93 19.20 -28.21
N ARG A 87 -1.94 20.39 -27.61
CA ARG A 87 -2.88 21.47 -27.99
C ARG A 87 -2.70 21.91 -29.44
N THR A 88 -1.45 22.03 -29.90
CA THR A 88 -1.15 22.36 -31.31
C THR A 88 -1.65 21.28 -32.27
N ALA A 89 -1.49 19.99 -31.92
CA ALA A 89 -1.95 18.87 -32.73
C ALA A 89 -3.48 18.76 -32.82
N GLY A 90 -4.21 19.21 -31.79
CA GLY A 90 -5.67 19.25 -31.77
C GLY A 90 -6.30 17.88 -31.99
N SER A 91 -7.34 17.82 -32.84
CA SER A 91 -8.05 16.57 -33.16
C SER A 91 -7.22 15.55 -33.93
N ALA A 92 -6.09 15.96 -34.51
CA ALA A 92 -5.17 15.07 -35.21
C ALA A 92 -4.18 14.37 -34.26
N TYR A 93 -4.13 14.72 -32.98
CA TYR A 93 -3.22 14.12 -32.00
C TYR A 93 -3.41 12.60 -31.89
N ALA A 94 -2.30 11.86 -31.95
CA ALA A 94 -2.25 10.40 -31.96
C ALA A 94 -1.39 9.81 -30.82
N GLY A 95 -1.03 10.65 -29.84
CA GLY A 95 -0.16 10.29 -28.72
C GLY A 95 1.23 10.90 -28.83
N SER A 96 2.02 10.77 -27.78
CA SER A 96 3.41 11.23 -27.74
C SER A 96 4.23 10.40 -26.75
N TRP A 97 5.53 10.31 -26.97
CA TRP A 97 6.47 9.60 -26.11
C TRP A 97 7.82 10.32 -26.12
N PHE A 98 8.62 10.08 -25.09
CA PHE A 98 10.02 10.47 -25.11
C PHE A 98 10.81 9.47 -25.94
N ASP A 99 11.43 9.95 -27.02
CA ASP A 99 12.33 9.15 -27.83
C ASP A 99 13.73 9.23 -27.21
N ALA A 100 14.14 8.16 -26.53
CA ALA A 100 15.44 8.12 -25.88
C ALA A 100 16.63 8.08 -26.86
N THR A 101 16.40 7.72 -28.12
CA THR A 101 17.43 7.73 -29.16
C THR A 101 17.71 9.15 -29.64
N ASP A 102 16.63 9.91 -29.87
CA ASP A 102 16.70 11.29 -30.32
C ASP A 102 16.82 12.30 -29.15
N GLY A 103 16.63 11.85 -27.91
CA GLY A 103 16.64 12.70 -26.71
C GLY A 103 15.58 13.79 -26.72
N ARG A 104 14.38 13.52 -27.26
CA ARG A 104 13.30 14.53 -27.36
C ARG A 104 11.91 13.92 -27.36
N LEU A 105 10.90 14.76 -27.15
CA LEU A 105 9.50 14.39 -27.34
C LEU A 105 9.22 14.10 -28.82
N THR A 106 8.63 12.95 -29.12
CA THR A 106 8.01 12.67 -30.42
C THR A 106 6.50 12.71 -30.30
N VAL A 107 5.85 13.45 -31.20
CA VAL A 107 4.40 13.62 -31.25
C VAL A 107 3.86 12.91 -32.49
N ALA A 108 3.02 11.90 -32.26
CA ALA A 108 2.28 11.27 -33.32
C ALA A 108 1.05 12.13 -33.68
N VAL A 109 0.85 12.33 -34.98
CA VAL A 109 -0.34 12.99 -35.53
C VAL A 109 -0.91 12.18 -36.69
N THR A 110 -2.21 12.24 -36.90
CA THR A 110 -2.84 11.57 -38.05
C THR A 110 -2.57 12.32 -39.36
N SER A 111 -2.82 11.66 -40.50
CA SER A 111 -2.74 12.28 -41.84
C SER A 111 -3.66 13.51 -42.01
N LYS A 112 -4.67 13.69 -41.15
CA LYS A 112 -5.55 14.87 -41.09
C LYS A 112 -4.85 16.13 -40.57
N SER A 113 -3.65 16.00 -39.99
CA SER A 113 -2.85 17.14 -39.53
C SER A 113 -2.33 17.96 -40.71
N SER A 114 -2.56 19.27 -40.68
CA SER A 114 -2.06 20.17 -41.72
C SER A 114 -0.53 20.27 -41.70
N GLN A 115 0.08 20.63 -42.84
CA GLN A 115 1.52 20.88 -42.89
C GLN A 115 1.95 21.99 -41.92
N ALA A 116 1.13 23.03 -41.77
CA ALA A 116 1.37 24.12 -40.82
C ALA A 116 1.37 23.62 -39.36
N THR A 117 0.42 22.75 -39.00
CA THR A 117 0.37 22.12 -37.67
C THR A 117 1.63 21.29 -37.40
N ARG A 118 2.04 20.46 -38.36
CA ARG A 118 3.27 19.64 -38.24
C ARG A 118 4.52 20.51 -38.13
N ALA A 119 4.60 21.60 -38.89
CA ALA A 119 5.71 22.55 -38.80
C ALA A 119 5.72 23.28 -37.44
N ALA A 120 4.56 23.68 -36.93
CA ALA A 120 4.43 24.33 -35.63
C ALA A 120 4.86 23.42 -34.47
N ILE A 121 4.59 22.11 -34.53
CA ILE A 121 5.06 21.16 -33.51
C ILE A 121 6.59 21.00 -33.58
N ARG A 122 7.17 20.88 -34.79
CA ARG A 122 8.63 20.82 -34.98
C ARG A 122 9.33 22.08 -34.48
N ALA A 123 8.75 23.25 -34.74
CA ALA A 123 9.28 24.53 -34.28
C ALA A 123 9.29 24.66 -32.74
N GLN A 124 8.54 23.82 -32.02
CA GLN A 124 8.58 23.76 -30.56
C GLN A 124 9.67 22.81 -30.03
N GLY A 125 10.42 22.13 -30.90
CA GLY A 125 11.50 21.20 -30.53
C GLY A 125 11.09 19.72 -30.52
N ALA A 126 9.84 19.39 -30.85
CA ALA A 126 9.37 18.00 -30.90
C ALA A 126 9.62 17.32 -32.26
N GLY A 127 9.90 16.02 -32.22
CA GLY A 127 9.75 15.13 -33.36
C GLY A 127 8.28 15.01 -33.77
N VAL A 128 8.01 14.80 -35.06
CA VAL A 128 6.63 14.59 -35.56
C VAL A 128 6.60 13.32 -36.39
N ARG A 129 5.71 12.40 -36.01
CA ARG A 129 5.46 11.17 -36.77
C ARG A 129 4.01 11.14 -37.25
N VAL A 130 3.81 10.84 -38.53
CA VAL A 130 2.45 10.67 -39.07
C VAL A 130 2.03 9.22 -38.90
N VAL A 131 0.86 8.98 -38.31
CA VAL A 131 0.32 7.64 -38.02
C VAL A 131 -1.15 7.54 -38.44
N GLU A 132 -1.73 6.34 -38.34
CA GLU A 132 -3.07 6.06 -38.87
C GLU A 132 -4.19 6.45 -37.89
N HIS A 133 -4.05 6.06 -36.62
CA HIS A 133 -5.11 6.14 -35.62
C HIS A 133 -4.88 7.31 -34.66
N SER A 134 -5.95 8.07 -34.36
CA SER A 134 -5.88 9.14 -33.37
C SER A 134 -5.90 8.59 -31.94
N ALA A 135 -5.40 9.37 -30.98
CA ALA A 135 -5.38 8.99 -29.58
C ALA A 135 -6.80 8.73 -29.08
N ARG A 136 -7.75 9.58 -29.48
CA ARG A 136 -9.19 9.42 -29.17
C ARG A 136 -9.76 8.08 -29.64
N MET A 137 -9.34 7.59 -30.80
CA MET A 137 -9.79 6.29 -31.32
C MET A 137 -9.18 5.14 -30.51
N LEU A 138 -7.89 5.21 -30.19
CA LEU A 138 -7.19 4.21 -29.39
C LEU A 138 -7.73 4.15 -27.95
N ASP A 139 -7.96 5.30 -27.32
CA ASP A 139 -8.56 5.42 -25.98
C ASP A 139 -9.99 4.84 -25.94
N ALA A 140 -10.77 5.06 -27.01
CA ALA A 140 -12.10 4.47 -27.13
C ALA A 140 -12.05 2.94 -27.30
N ALA A 141 -11.06 2.42 -28.04
CA ALA A 141 -10.83 0.98 -28.17
C ALA A 141 -10.43 0.38 -26.81
N LYS A 142 -9.42 0.95 -26.15
CA LYS A 142 -9.00 0.55 -24.80
C LYS A 142 -10.16 0.57 -23.82
N SER A 143 -10.97 1.62 -23.81
CA SER A 143 -12.15 1.73 -22.94
C SER A 143 -13.21 0.66 -23.19
N ARG A 144 -13.31 0.13 -24.42
CA ARG A 144 -14.17 -1.03 -24.73
C ARG A 144 -13.57 -2.32 -24.20
N ILE A 145 -12.24 -2.50 -24.31
CA ILE A 145 -11.52 -3.66 -23.76
C ILE A 145 -11.59 -3.66 -22.23
N ASP A 146 -11.54 -2.48 -21.58
CA ASP A 146 -11.69 -2.31 -20.12
C ASP A 146 -13.00 -2.90 -19.56
N ARG A 147 -14.00 -3.13 -20.41
CA ARG A 147 -15.30 -3.72 -20.05
C ARG A 147 -15.40 -5.23 -20.30
N LEU A 148 -14.38 -5.84 -20.90
CA LEU A 148 -14.33 -7.27 -21.15
C LEU A 148 -13.85 -8.01 -19.90
N SER A 149 -14.28 -9.26 -19.74
CA SER A 149 -13.71 -10.17 -18.73
C SER A 149 -12.48 -10.86 -19.34
N ALA A 150 -11.31 -10.60 -18.76
CA ALA A 150 -10.05 -11.17 -19.23
C ALA A 150 -9.74 -12.50 -18.52
N PRO A 151 -9.32 -13.56 -19.24
CA PRO A 151 -8.81 -14.77 -18.61
C PRO A 151 -7.46 -14.51 -17.92
N SER A 152 -7.09 -15.35 -16.95
CA SER A 152 -5.88 -15.19 -16.14
C SER A 152 -4.56 -15.17 -16.92
N ALA A 153 -4.56 -15.69 -18.15
CA ALA A 153 -3.42 -15.68 -19.05
C ALA A 153 -3.24 -14.36 -19.84
N VAL A 154 -4.19 -13.42 -19.76
CA VAL A 154 -4.04 -12.06 -20.29
C VAL A 154 -3.45 -11.17 -19.19
N GLY A 155 -2.24 -10.66 -19.41
CA GLY A 155 -1.48 -9.88 -18.43
C GLY A 155 -1.92 -8.41 -18.34
N GLY A 156 -2.56 -7.87 -19.36
CA GLY A 156 -3.06 -6.49 -19.38
C GLY A 156 -3.18 -5.93 -20.79
N TRP A 157 -3.56 -4.65 -20.89
CA TRP A 157 -3.62 -3.92 -22.15
C TRP A 157 -3.43 -2.41 -21.97
N HIS A 158 -2.82 -1.76 -22.95
CA HIS A 158 -2.55 -0.32 -22.93
C HIS A 158 -2.54 0.26 -24.35
N VAL A 159 -2.74 1.58 -24.46
CA VAL A 159 -2.49 2.30 -25.72
C VAL A 159 -0.99 2.49 -25.86
N ASP A 160 -0.42 2.07 -26.99
CA ASP A 160 0.95 2.37 -27.36
C ASP A 160 0.97 3.40 -28.51
N PRO A 161 1.33 4.67 -28.24
CA PRO A 161 1.51 5.69 -29.28
C PRO A 161 2.60 5.36 -30.30
N ALA A 162 3.62 4.59 -29.91
CA ALA A 162 4.74 4.18 -30.73
C ALA A 162 4.33 3.06 -31.72
N ALA A 163 3.57 2.06 -31.29
CA ALA A 163 2.95 1.08 -32.19
C ALA A 163 1.67 1.60 -32.88
N ASN A 164 1.10 2.71 -32.38
CA ASN A 164 -0.18 3.28 -32.80
C ASN A 164 -1.37 2.31 -32.68
N THR A 165 -1.33 1.41 -31.70
CA THR A 165 -2.38 0.39 -31.45
C THR A 165 -2.66 0.24 -29.96
N VAL A 166 -3.68 -0.52 -29.59
CA VAL A 166 -3.83 -1.04 -28.23
C VAL A 166 -3.09 -2.36 -28.13
N VAL A 167 -2.05 -2.43 -27.31
CA VAL A 167 -1.26 -3.64 -27.10
C VAL A 167 -1.92 -4.45 -25.98
N VAL A 168 -2.22 -5.72 -26.25
CA VAL A 168 -2.66 -6.71 -25.25
C VAL A 168 -1.48 -7.63 -24.94
N THR A 169 -1.13 -7.78 -23.67
CA THR A 169 -0.08 -8.71 -23.23
C THR A 169 -0.67 -10.05 -22.82
N VAL A 170 -0.05 -11.14 -23.28
CA VAL A 170 -0.49 -12.51 -23.01
C VAL A 170 0.69 -13.32 -22.47
N VAL A 171 0.45 -14.22 -21.52
CA VAL A 171 1.50 -15.12 -21.02
C VAL A 171 2.02 -16.02 -22.14
N ARG A 172 3.34 -16.09 -22.30
CA ARG A 172 4.02 -16.91 -23.32
C ARG A 172 3.54 -18.36 -23.26
N GLY A 173 3.21 -18.93 -24.42
CA GLY A 173 2.66 -20.30 -24.53
C GLY A 173 1.17 -20.43 -24.23
N LYS A 174 0.46 -19.34 -23.89
CA LYS A 174 -1.00 -19.34 -23.66
C LYS A 174 -1.81 -18.66 -24.76
N THR A 175 -1.16 -18.17 -25.81
CA THR A 175 -1.85 -17.48 -26.91
C THR A 175 -2.88 -18.38 -27.60
N SER A 176 -2.63 -19.69 -27.75
CA SER A 176 -3.55 -20.63 -28.40
C SER A 176 -4.67 -21.15 -27.49
N ASP A 177 -4.75 -20.69 -26.23
CA ASP A 177 -5.83 -21.04 -25.32
C ASP A 177 -7.17 -20.50 -25.84
N ASN A 178 -8.23 -21.30 -25.75
CA ASN A 178 -9.54 -20.96 -26.32
C ASN A 178 -10.16 -19.70 -25.67
N ASP A 179 -9.98 -19.52 -24.36
CA ASP A 179 -10.52 -18.34 -23.66
C ASP A 179 -9.69 -17.10 -23.99
N VAL A 180 -8.37 -17.26 -24.14
CA VAL A 180 -7.49 -16.18 -24.63
C VAL A 180 -7.87 -15.78 -26.06
N GLN A 181 -8.08 -16.73 -26.97
CA GLN A 181 -8.47 -16.45 -28.35
C GLN A 181 -9.84 -15.76 -28.43
N ARG A 182 -10.79 -16.17 -27.58
CA ARG A 182 -12.10 -15.50 -27.47
C ARG A 182 -11.93 -14.04 -27.02
N PHE A 183 -11.15 -13.80 -25.97
CA PHE A 183 -10.84 -12.46 -25.50
C PHE A 183 -10.16 -11.61 -26.57
N LEU A 184 -9.13 -12.15 -27.24
CA LEU A 184 -8.40 -11.45 -28.30
C LEU A 184 -9.29 -11.10 -29.50
N THR A 185 -10.24 -11.98 -29.85
CA THR A 185 -11.24 -11.71 -30.89
C THR A 185 -12.13 -10.54 -30.49
N GLN A 186 -12.65 -10.53 -29.25
CA GLN A 186 -13.45 -9.43 -28.73
C GLN A 186 -12.65 -8.13 -28.67
N ALA A 187 -11.39 -8.19 -28.23
CA ALA A 187 -10.51 -7.03 -28.16
C ALA A 187 -10.26 -6.43 -29.55
N ARG A 188 -9.94 -7.25 -30.56
CA ARG A 188 -9.73 -6.82 -31.96
C ARG A 188 -10.99 -6.23 -32.59
N ALA A 189 -12.19 -6.66 -32.18
CA ALA A 189 -13.43 -6.03 -32.62
C ALA A 189 -13.61 -4.59 -32.08
N THR A 190 -12.84 -4.18 -31.06
CA THR A 190 -12.93 -2.84 -30.50
C THR A 190 -12.09 -1.80 -31.24
N GLY A 191 -11.11 -2.22 -32.06
CA GLY A 191 -10.18 -1.31 -32.71
C GLY A 191 -8.83 -1.96 -33.03
N PRO A 192 -7.80 -1.17 -33.37
CA PRO A 192 -6.50 -1.69 -33.74
C PRO A 192 -5.81 -2.28 -32.52
N VAL A 193 -5.68 -3.61 -32.49
CA VAL A 193 -5.08 -4.36 -31.39
C VAL A 193 -3.91 -5.19 -31.86
N THR A 194 -2.79 -5.05 -31.18
CA THR A 194 -1.62 -5.93 -31.31
C THR A 194 -1.49 -6.79 -30.06
N VAL A 195 -0.78 -7.92 -30.20
CA VAL A 195 -0.60 -8.87 -29.10
C VAL A 195 0.89 -9.08 -28.87
N GLU A 196 1.30 -8.90 -27.64
CA GLU A 196 2.66 -9.17 -27.17
C GLU A 196 2.66 -10.30 -26.15
N THR A 197 3.80 -10.97 -25.99
CA THR A 197 3.93 -12.05 -25.01
C THR A 197 4.85 -11.68 -23.87
N VAL A 198 4.41 -11.92 -22.64
CA VAL A 198 5.18 -11.76 -21.41
C VAL A 198 5.52 -13.12 -20.79
N ALA A 199 6.59 -13.19 -19.98
CA ALA A 199 7.03 -14.45 -19.39
C ALA A 199 6.02 -15.02 -18.37
N ALA A 200 5.34 -14.15 -17.62
CA ALA A 200 4.37 -14.52 -16.60
C ALA A 200 3.30 -13.44 -16.45
N ALA A 201 2.16 -13.82 -15.88
CA ALA A 201 1.12 -12.86 -15.48
C ALA A 201 1.61 -11.98 -14.31
N PRO A 202 1.20 -10.70 -14.24
CA PRO A 202 1.54 -9.85 -13.11
C PRO A 202 0.94 -10.42 -11.81
N ARG A 203 1.68 -10.26 -10.72
CA ARG A 203 1.24 -10.61 -9.37
C ARG A 203 1.39 -9.39 -8.48
N THR A 204 0.51 -9.27 -7.49
CA THR A 204 0.68 -8.28 -6.44
C THR A 204 1.90 -8.64 -5.60
N PHE A 205 2.71 -7.64 -5.26
CA PHE A 205 3.73 -7.78 -4.24
C PHE A 205 3.07 -7.63 -2.86
N ALA A 206 3.59 -8.35 -1.88
CA ALA A 206 3.19 -8.34 -0.49
C ALA A 206 4.40 -8.70 0.38
N ALA A 207 4.21 -8.82 1.70
CA ALA A 207 5.30 -9.07 2.65
C ALA A 207 5.14 -10.40 3.41
N GLY A 208 6.18 -10.76 4.15
CA GLY A 208 6.12 -11.85 5.12
C GLY A 208 5.40 -11.40 6.41
N THR A 209 4.73 -12.32 7.11
CA THR A 209 4.19 -12.05 8.44
C THR A 209 5.27 -12.20 9.49
N VAL A 210 5.79 -11.09 10.00
CA VAL A 210 6.81 -11.07 11.04
C VAL A 210 6.17 -10.81 12.41
N GLY A 211 6.58 -11.54 13.45
CA GLY A 211 6.12 -11.25 14.82
C GLY A 211 6.44 -9.80 15.20
N GLY A 212 5.50 -9.08 15.77
CA GLY A 212 5.60 -7.66 16.10
C GLY A 212 5.08 -6.69 15.03
N ASP A 213 4.91 -7.12 13.78
CA ASP A 213 4.36 -6.26 12.70
C ASP A 213 2.93 -5.79 13.02
N PRO A 214 2.53 -4.56 12.60
CA PRO A 214 1.14 -4.15 12.69
C PRO A 214 0.27 -4.89 11.67
N TYR A 215 -0.92 -5.29 12.12
CA TYR A 215 -2.04 -5.61 11.25
C TYR A 215 -3.30 -4.88 11.71
N TYR A 216 -4.26 -4.78 10.79
CA TYR A 216 -5.48 -4.02 10.97
C TYR A 216 -6.71 -4.88 10.71
N THR A 217 -7.71 -4.74 11.57
CA THR A 217 -9.04 -5.34 11.42
C THR A 217 -10.11 -4.30 11.76
N GLY A 218 -10.83 -3.84 10.73
CA GLY A 218 -11.65 -2.63 10.84
C GLY A 218 -10.80 -1.42 11.25
N ASN A 219 -11.14 -0.80 12.38
CA ASN A 219 -10.41 0.34 12.94
C ASN A 219 -9.43 -0.05 14.07
N VAL A 220 -9.26 -1.35 14.32
CA VAL A 220 -8.36 -1.85 15.36
C VAL A 220 -7.00 -2.15 14.75
N ARG A 221 -5.94 -1.63 15.39
CA ARG A 221 -4.55 -2.00 15.13
C ARG A 221 -4.08 -2.95 16.22
N CYS A 222 -3.56 -4.09 15.81
CA CYS A 222 -2.89 -5.05 16.68
C CYS A 222 -1.54 -5.44 16.07
N SER A 223 -0.79 -6.27 16.78
CA SER A 223 0.50 -6.77 16.37
C SER A 223 0.46 -8.28 16.12
N ILE A 224 1.21 -8.75 15.12
CA ILE A 224 1.36 -10.18 14.80
C ILE A 224 2.12 -10.87 15.94
N GLY A 225 1.65 -12.02 16.41
CA GLY A 225 2.32 -12.79 17.46
C GLY A 225 3.42 -13.66 16.90
N PHE A 226 3.06 -14.83 16.36
CA PHE A 226 4.02 -15.73 15.74
C PHE A 226 3.44 -16.34 14.47
N SER A 227 4.28 -16.50 13.45
CA SER A 227 3.93 -17.28 12.28
C SER A 227 3.71 -18.75 12.65
N VAL A 228 2.63 -19.31 12.15
CA VAL A 228 2.33 -20.75 12.16
C VAL A 228 2.21 -21.21 10.71
N HIS A 229 2.29 -22.50 10.45
CA HIS A 229 2.03 -22.98 9.09
C HIS A 229 0.61 -22.60 8.65
N GLY A 230 0.52 -21.83 7.55
CA GLY A 230 -0.74 -21.33 6.99
C GLY A 230 -1.28 -20.04 7.62
N GLY A 231 -0.61 -19.43 8.60
CA GLY A 231 -1.15 -18.26 9.30
C GLY A 231 -0.23 -17.60 10.31
N PHE A 232 -0.82 -16.84 11.22
CA PHE A 232 -0.17 -16.36 12.44
C PHE A 232 -1.14 -16.35 13.63
N VAL A 233 -0.59 -16.48 14.84
CA VAL A 233 -1.34 -16.32 16.10
C VAL A 233 -1.30 -14.87 16.60
N THR A 234 -2.36 -14.45 17.29
CA THR A 234 -2.53 -13.09 17.84
C THR A 234 -3.52 -13.13 19.01
N ALA A 235 -3.88 -11.98 19.58
CA ALA A 235 -4.84 -11.88 20.68
C ALA A 235 -6.30 -11.97 20.19
N GLY A 236 -7.18 -12.53 21.01
CA GLY A 236 -8.60 -12.74 20.68
C GLY A 236 -9.38 -11.44 20.66
N HIS A 237 -9.09 -10.51 21.57
CA HIS A 237 -9.77 -9.22 21.62
C HIS A 237 -9.52 -8.33 20.39
N CYS A 238 -8.53 -8.66 19.56
CA CYS A 238 -8.23 -7.93 18.34
C CYS A 238 -9.31 -8.12 17.26
N GLY A 239 -9.99 -9.26 17.22
CA GLY A 239 -10.95 -9.54 16.16
C GLY A 239 -11.75 -10.81 16.38
N GLN A 240 -12.97 -10.83 15.82
CA GLN A 240 -13.86 -11.99 15.85
C GLN A 240 -13.60 -12.91 14.65
N ALA A 241 -13.99 -14.18 14.77
CA ALA A 241 -13.91 -15.13 13.65
C ALA A 241 -14.61 -14.59 12.39
N GLY A 242 -13.97 -14.72 11.24
CA GLY A 242 -14.40 -14.19 9.95
C GLY A 242 -13.95 -12.76 9.66
N ALA A 243 -13.50 -11.98 10.65
CA ALA A 243 -13.03 -10.61 10.44
C ALA A 243 -11.84 -10.56 9.46
N GLY A 244 -11.90 -9.65 8.49
CA GLY A 244 -10.84 -9.48 7.48
C GLY A 244 -9.64 -8.71 8.02
N VAL A 245 -8.45 -9.14 7.63
CA VAL A 245 -7.17 -8.61 8.11
C VAL A 245 -6.38 -7.96 6.98
N ARG A 246 -5.84 -6.77 7.24
CA ARG A 246 -4.91 -6.06 6.37
C ARG A 246 -3.55 -5.88 7.03
N GLY A 247 -2.48 -5.96 6.26
CA GLY A 247 -1.13 -5.75 6.74
C GLY A 247 -0.76 -4.28 6.92
N TRP A 248 0.47 -4.05 7.34
CA TRP A 248 1.06 -2.71 7.50
C TRP A 248 1.05 -1.88 6.21
N ASP A 249 1.06 -2.53 5.04
CA ASP A 249 1.00 -1.91 3.71
C ASP A 249 -0.44 -1.64 3.22
N GLY A 250 -1.44 -1.99 4.03
CA GLY A 250 -2.87 -1.85 3.70
C GLY A 250 -3.42 -2.95 2.78
N SER A 251 -2.59 -3.87 2.28
CA SER A 251 -3.03 -5.01 1.48
C SER A 251 -3.71 -6.07 2.35
N TYR A 252 -4.60 -6.84 1.73
CA TYR A 252 -5.37 -7.87 2.44
C TYR A 252 -4.53 -9.13 2.67
N ILE A 253 -4.50 -9.62 3.91
CA ILE A 253 -3.75 -10.82 4.32
C ILE A 253 -4.65 -12.06 4.31
N GLY A 254 -5.82 -11.98 4.97
CA GLY A 254 -6.69 -13.12 5.24
C GLY A 254 -7.79 -12.78 6.24
N ASN A 255 -8.25 -13.78 6.99
CA ASN A 255 -9.30 -13.63 8.01
C ASN A 255 -8.93 -14.31 9.32
N PHE A 256 -9.49 -13.81 10.42
CA PHE A 256 -9.54 -14.55 11.68
C PHE A 256 -10.27 -15.88 11.47
N GLN A 257 -9.60 -17.00 11.74
CA GLN A 257 -10.16 -18.34 11.62
C GLN A 257 -10.73 -18.85 12.93
N GLY A 258 -10.19 -18.36 14.05
CA GLY A 258 -10.72 -18.60 15.39
C GLY A 258 -10.30 -17.46 16.32
N SER A 259 -11.15 -17.17 17.30
CA SER A 259 -10.92 -16.16 18.33
C SER A 259 -11.68 -16.52 19.60
N SER A 260 -11.07 -16.27 20.76
CA SER A 260 -11.69 -16.41 22.09
C SER A 260 -11.30 -15.21 22.93
N PHE A 261 -12.30 -14.42 23.34
CA PHE A 261 -12.18 -13.33 24.32
C PHE A 261 -13.58 -12.89 24.81
N PRO A 262 -13.85 -12.78 26.13
CA PRO A 262 -12.97 -13.09 27.27
C PRO A 262 -12.83 -14.61 27.49
N ASP A 263 -12.60 -15.05 28.74
CA ASP A 263 -12.22 -16.42 29.18
C ASP A 263 -10.77 -16.78 28.82
N ASN A 264 -10.43 -16.62 27.55
CA ASN A 264 -9.07 -16.66 27.01
C ASN A 264 -8.80 -15.36 26.25
N ASP A 265 -7.57 -15.14 25.77
CA ASP A 265 -7.25 -14.05 24.86
C ASP A 265 -6.30 -14.49 23.74
N TYR A 266 -6.83 -15.34 22.85
CA TYR A 266 -6.11 -15.79 21.67
C TYR A 266 -6.98 -15.81 20.42
N ALA A 267 -6.29 -15.74 19.28
CA ALA A 267 -6.82 -15.93 17.96
C ALA A 267 -5.74 -16.45 17.00
N TRP A 268 -6.17 -16.88 15.82
CA TRP A 268 -5.27 -17.04 14.69
C TRP A 268 -5.91 -16.59 13.39
N VAL A 269 -5.07 -16.16 12.47
CA VAL A 269 -5.42 -15.59 11.17
C VAL A 269 -4.75 -16.42 10.08
N ASN A 270 -5.49 -16.81 9.04
CA ASN A 270 -4.88 -17.45 7.88
C ASN A 270 -4.14 -16.43 7.01
N VAL A 271 -3.06 -16.86 6.35
CA VAL A 271 -2.23 -16.01 5.50
C VAL A 271 -2.37 -16.42 4.03
N GLY A 272 -2.64 -15.46 3.15
CA GLY A 272 -2.76 -15.65 1.71
C GLY A 272 -2.54 -14.34 0.94
N SER A 273 -3.11 -14.22 -0.26
CA SER A 273 -3.13 -12.97 -1.04
C SER A 273 -1.75 -12.35 -1.31
N GLY A 274 -0.75 -13.20 -1.50
CA GLY A 274 0.64 -12.80 -1.77
C GLY A 274 1.52 -12.72 -0.52
N TRP A 275 0.94 -12.74 0.68
CA TRP A 275 1.68 -12.82 1.94
C TRP A 275 2.21 -14.24 2.19
N TRP A 276 3.28 -14.34 2.97
CA TRP A 276 3.86 -15.63 3.39
C TRP A 276 4.26 -15.60 4.86
N THR A 277 4.42 -16.77 5.46
CA THR A 277 4.81 -16.90 6.87
C THR A 277 6.32 -16.94 7.01
N VAL A 278 6.89 -16.26 8.01
CA VAL A 278 8.32 -16.32 8.34
C VAL A 278 8.56 -16.57 9.83
N PRO A 279 9.57 -17.37 10.22
CA PRO A 279 9.85 -17.74 11.62
C PRO A 279 10.67 -16.65 12.34
N VAL A 280 10.18 -15.40 12.32
CA VAL A 280 10.93 -14.22 12.78
C VAL A 280 10.06 -13.32 13.65
N VAL A 281 10.65 -12.71 14.68
CA VAL A 281 10.10 -11.60 15.46
C VAL A 281 10.93 -10.34 15.20
N LEU A 282 10.27 -9.23 14.88
CA LEU A 282 10.89 -7.93 14.63
C LEU A 282 11.60 -7.40 15.86
N GLY A 283 12.87 -7.06 15.70
CA GLY A 283 13.65 -6.32 16.68
C GLY A 283 13.46 -4.80 16.59
N TRP A 284 12.72 -4.31 15.58
CA TRP A 284 12.42 -2.89 15.32
C TRP A 284 13.66 -1.99 15.23
N GLY A 285 14.82 -2.58 14.88
CA GLY A 285 16.11 -1.88 14.89
C GLY A 285 16.70 -1.62 16.28
N THR A 286 15.96 -1.89 17.36
CA THR A 286 16.48 -1.90 18.75
C THR A 286 17.43 -3.08 18.95
N VAL A 287 17.07 -4.22 18.36
CA VAL A 287 17.91 -5.42 18.25
C VAL A 287 17.78 -5.98 16.82
N SER A 288 18.65 -6.92 16.45
CA SER A 288 18.43 -7.72 15.25
C SER A 288 17.13 -8.51 15.36
N ASP A 289 16.47 -8.77 14.24
CA ASP A 289 15.28 -9.62 14.23
C ASP A 289 15.61 -11.02 14.78
N GLN A 290 14.72 -11.54 15.62
CA GLN A 290 14.93 -12.78 16.35
C GLN A 290 14.32 -13.96 15.60
N LEU A 291 15.09 -15.02 15.41
CA LEU A 291 14.59 -16.28 14.87
C LEU A 291 13.78 -17.03 15.92
N VAL A 292 12.69 -17.64 15.48
CA VAL A 292 11.85 -18.52 16.30
C VAL A 292 12.27 -19.97 16.04
N ARG A 293 12.71 -20.67 17.09
CA ARG A 293 13.19 -22.07 17.00
C ARG A 293 12.34 -23.07 17.76
N GLY A 294 11.41 -22.60 18.57
CA GLY A 294 10.50 -23.47 19.32
C GLY A 294 9.58 -22.67 20.24
N SER A 295 8.94 -23.37 21.17
CA SER A 295 8.01 -22.81 22.14
C SER A 295 8.20 -23.39 23.55
N ALA A 296 9.45 -23.71 23.92
CA ALA A 296 9.78 -24.13 25.27
C ALA A 296 9.45 -23.00 26.26
N GLU A 297 8.60 -23.30 27.23
CA GLU A 297 8.06 -22.31 28.15
C GLU A 297 9.08 -21.92 29.23
N ALA A 298 9.36 -20.63 29.35
CA ALA A 298 10.33 -20.11 30.30
C ALA A 298 9.77 -20.12 31.74
N PRO A 299 10.53 -20.57 32.77
CA PRO A 299 10.07 -20.54 34.16
C PRO A 299 9.96 -19.11 34.71
N VAL A 300 9.23 -18.94 35.82
CA VAL A 300 9.18 -17.67 36.57
C VAL A 300 10.59 -17.23 36.94
N GLY A 301 10.87 -15.94 36.80
CA GLY A 301 12.20 -15.33 36.97
C GLY A 301 13.04 -15.27 35.69
N SER A 302 12.65 -15.96 34.62
CA SER A 302 13.36 -15.90 33.34
C SER A 302 13.21 -14.54 32.66
N SER A 303 14.23 -14.13 31.91
CA SER A 303 14.12 -12.99 31.02
C SER A 303 13.16 -13.27 29.86
N VAL A 304 12.40 -12.25 29.49
CA VAL A 304 11.46 -12.32 28.36
C VAL A 304 11.38 -10.96 27.70
N CYS A 305 11.25 -10.94 26.37
CA CYS A 305 11.12 -9.74 25.57
C CYS A 305 9.81 -9.75 24.78
N ARG A 306 9.26 -8.57 24.55
CA ARG A 306 8.05 -8.32 23.79
C ARG A 306 8.38 -7.51 22.53
N SER A 307 7.75 -7.86 21.42
CA SER A 307 7.74 -7.08 20.19
C SER A 307 6.32 -6.70 19.77
N GLY A 308 6.14 -5.48 19.28
CA GLY A 308 4.82 -4.98 18.87
C GLY A 308 4.90 -3.57 18.28
N SER A 309 3.87 -3.21 17.52
CA SER A 309 3.89 -2.08 16.61
C SER A 309 3.78 -0.70 17.26
N THR A 310 3.61 -0.59 18.59
CA THR A 310 3.47 0.69 19.29
C THR A 310 4.73 1.05 20.05
N THR A 311 5.13 0.18 20.96
CA THR A 311 6.29 0.42 21.83
C THR A 311 7.51 -0.39 21.39
N HIS A 312 7.42 -1.10 20.27
CA HIS A 312 8.54 -1.82 19.65
C HIS A 312 9.09 -2.94 20.53
N TRP A 313 10.36 -2.88 20.94
CA TRP A 313 11.06 -3.96 21.63
C TRP A 313 11.34 -3.61 23.10
N HIS A 314 10.78 -4.38 24.02
CA HIS A 314 11.00 -4.21 25.46
C HIS A 314 11.25 -5.54 26.15
N CYS A 315 12.10 -5.57 27.18
CA CYS A 315 12.43 -6.78 27.93
C CYS A 315 12.22 -6.59 29.43
N GLY A 316 12.07 -7.72 30.13
CA GLY A 316 11.81 -7.80 31.55
C GLY A 316 11.87 -9.25 32.01
N ALA A 317 11.11 -9.60 33.04
CA ALA A 317 11.08 -10.95 33.60
C ALA A 317 9.66 -11.51 33.67
N VAL A 318 9.56 -12.84 33.61
CA VAL A 318 8.34 -13.58 33.96
C VAL A 318 8.15 -13.51 35.48
N LEU A 319 7.00 -12.99 35.94
CA LEU A 319 6.71 -12.75 37.35
C LEU A 319 5.78 -13.81 37.95
N ALA A 320 4.80 -14.28 37.19
CA ALA A 320 3.85 -15.28 37.63
C ALA A 320 3.26 -16.02 36.41
N LYS A 321 2.69 -17.19 36.66
CA LYS A 321 1.98 -18.02 35.68
C LYS A 321 0.62 -18.40 36.23
N ASN A 322 -0.28 -18.81 35.33
CA ASN A 322 -1.63 -19.23 35.66
C ASN A 322 -2.44 -18.16 36.40
N GLU A 323 -2.26 -16.89 36.03
CA GLU A 323 -2.97 -15.77 36.64
C GLU A 323 -4.31 -15.55 35.96
N THR A 324 -5.32 -15.17 36.76
CA THR A 324 -6.61 -14.71 36.23
C THR A 324 -6.63 -13.19 36.23
N VAL A 325 -6.87 -12.60 35.06
CA VAL A 325 -6.93 -11.15 34.85
C VAL A 325 -8.36 -10.75 34.61
N ASN A 326 -8.86 -9.76 35.36
CA ASN A 326 -10.23 -9.28 35.23
C ASN A 326 -10.27 -8.02 34.34
N TYR A 327 -10.55 -8.19 33.06
CA TYR A 327 -10.81 -7.07 32.14
C TYR A 327 -12.26 -6.59 32.25
N SER A 328 -12.57 -5.43 31.68
CA SER A 328 -13.93 -4.88 31.68
C SER A 328 -14.93 -5.76 30.92
N GLN A 329 -14.45 -6.56 29.96
CA GLN A 329 -15.25 -7.51 29.18
C GLN A 329 -15.46 -8.85 29.89
N GLY A 330 -14.62 -9.19 30.87
CA GLY A 330 -14.68 -10.45 31.60
C GLY A 330 -13.31 -10.93 32.09
N ALA A 331 -13.31 -11.99 32.88
CA ALA A 331 -12.09 -12.66 33.33
C ALA A 331 -11.39 -13.39 32.18
N VAL A 332 -10.07 -13.38 32.18
CA VAL A 332 -9.21 -14.18 31.30
C VAL A 332 -8.29 -15.01 32.18
N HIS A 333 -8.21 -16.32 31.93
CA HIS A 333 -7.53 -17.27 32.79
C HIS A 333 -6.18 -17.71 32.20
N GLN A 334 -5.38 -18.39 33.04
CA GLN A 334 -4.11 -19.02 32.66
C GLN A 334 -3.05 -18.07 32.07
N MET A 335 -3.12 -16.79 32.41
CA MET A 335 -2.21 -15.78 31.87
C MET A 335 -0.83 -15.86 32.50
N THR A 336 0.19 -15.48 31.74
CA THR A 336 1.54 -15.28 32.26
C THR A 336 1.81 -13.79 32.46
N LYS A 337 2.22 -13.43 33.67
CA LYS A 337 2.52 -12.05 34.07
C LYS A 337 3.98 -11.74 33.87
N THR A 338 4.26 -10.52 33.41
CA THR A 338 5.63 -10.04 33.18
C THR A 338 5.81 -8.62 33.69
N SER A 339 7.07 -8.24 33.94
CA SER A 339 7.46 -6.85 34.22
C SER A 339 7.67 -6.02 32.95
N VAL A 340 7.34 -6.56 31.77
CA VAL A 340 7.52 -5.86 30.49
C VAL A 340 6.38 -4.86 30.32
N CYS A 341 6.68 -3.65 29.84
CA CYS A 341 5.66 -2.67 29.52
C CYS A 341 5.04 -2.93 28.13
N ALA A 342 3.79 -2.50 27.95
CA ALA A 342 3.08 -2.52 26.68
C ALA A 342 2.03 -1.41 26.64
N GLU A 343 1.65 -0.98 25.44
CA GLU A 343 0.60 0.04 25.23
C GLU A 343 -0.37 -0.36 24.12
N GLY A 344 -1.42 0.45 23.92
CA GLY A 344 -2.46 0.19 22.94
C GLY A 344 -1.92 0.02 21.51
N GLY A 345 -2.14 -1.17 20.94
CA GLY A 345 -1.63 -1.59 19.63
C GLY A 345 -0.51 -2.63 19.69
N ASP A 346 0.13 -2.83 20.85
CA ASP A 346 1.05 -3.95 21.08
C ASP A 346 0.31 -5.28 21.29
N SER A 347 -0.99 -5.24 21.57
CA SER A 347 -1.90 -6.39 21.64
C SER A 347 -1.68 -7.38 20.51
N GLY A 348 -1.59 -8.66 20.84
CA GLY A 348 -1.29 -9.75 19.94
C GLY A 348 0.20 -9.94 19.64
N GLY A 349 1.05 -8.94 19.92
CA GLY A 349 2.48 -8.96 19.63
C GLY A 349 3.25 -10.03 20.43
N SER A 350 4.37 -10.48 19.87
CA SER A 350 5.17 -11.60 20.36
C SER A 350 5.75 -11.34 21.76
N PHE A 351 5.69 -12.32 22.65
CA PHE A 351 6.60 -12.50 23.78
C PHE A 351 7.54 -13.66 23.50
N ILE A 352 8.86 -13.42 23.52
CA ILE A 352 9.91 -14.40 23.20
C ILE A 352 10.99 -14.41 24.29
N SER A 353 11.51 -15.59 24.62
CA SER A 353 12.64 -15.77 25.55
C SER A 353 13.74 -16.54 24.82
N GLY A 354 14.90 -15.89 24.61
CA GLY A 354 15.89 -16.39 23.66
C GLY A 354 15.28 -16.53 22.26
N ASP A 355 15.22 -17.75 21.75
CA ASP A 355 14.61 -18.14 20.47
C ASP A 355 13.29 -18.93 20.64
N GLN A 356 12.73 -18.94 21.86
CA GLN A 356 11.53 -19.69 22.22
C GLN A 356 10.31 -18.77 22.33
N ALA A 357 9.29 -19.04 21.51
CA ALA A 357 8.01 -18.36 21.57
C ALA A 357 7.30 -18.63 22.91
N GLN A 358 6.92 -17.58 23.63
CA GLN A 358 6.26 -17.67 24.93
C GLN A 358 4.76 -17.42 24.82
N GLY A 359 4.36 -16.38 24.08
CA GLY A 359 2.94 -16.04 23.96
C GLY A 359 2.64 -14.75 23.22
N VAL A 360 1.36 -14.38 23.21
CA VAL A 360 0.86 -13.17 22.54
C VAL A 360 0.37 -12.16 23.57
N THR A 361 0.73 -10.89 23.39
CA THR A 361 0.39 -9.79 24.31
C THR A 361 -1.12 -9.68 24.44
N SER A 362 -1.65 -9.69 25.66
CA SER A 362 -3.09 -9.52 25.91
C SER A 362 -3.39 -8.10 26.37
N GLY A 363 -2.89 -7.73 27.54
CA GLY A 363 -3.09 -6.41 28.11
C GLY A 363 -2.17 -6.17 29.30
N GLY A 364 -2.24 -4.99 29.88
CA GLY A 364 -1.37 -4.59 30.98
C GLY A 364 -1.90 -3.38 31.74
N TRP A 365 -1.12 -2.94 32.72
CA TRP A 365 -1.31 -1.65 33.38
C TRP A 365 0.01 -0.88 33.43
N GLY A 366 -0.08 0.42 33.69
CA GLY A 366 1.06 1.32 33.57
C GLY A 366 1.34 1.68 32.12
N ASN A 367 2.58 2.02 31.79
CA ASN A 367 3.02 2.37 30.43
C ASN A 367 4.55 2.24 30.30
N CYS A 368 5.09 2.47 29.11
CA CYS A 368 6.53 2.32 28.89
C CYS A 368 7.39 3.50 29.38
N SER A 369 6.78 4.59 29.86
CA SER A 369 7.49 5.74 30.46
C SER A 369 7.62 5.64 31.98
N GLY A 370 6.59 5.13 32.67
CA GLY A 370 6.51 5.02 34.13
C GLY A 370 6.65 3.59 34.66
N GLY A 371 6.80 2.61 33.77
CA GLY A 371 6.77 1.20 34.10
C GLY A 371 5.35 0.64 34.14
N GLY A 372 5.26 -0.68 34.16
CA GLY A 372 4.01 -1.40 34.07
C GLY A 372 4.22 -2.90 34.11
N GLU A 373 3.12 -3.63 34.18
CA GLU A 373 3.10 -5.09 34.09
C GLU A 373 2.16 -5.48 32.95
N THR A 374 2.56 -6.52 32.21
CA THR A 374 1.84 -7.00 31.03
C THR A 374 1.62 -8.49 31.14
N TRP A 375 0.42 -8.92 30.74
CA TRP A 375 0.04 -10.32 30.60
C TRP A 375 0.09 -10.74 29.14
N PHE A 376 0.50 -11.98 28.92
CA PHE A 376 0.39 -12.64 27.63
C PHE A 376 -0.34 -13.98 27.76
N GLN A 377 -1.05 -14.36 26.70
CA GLN A 377 -1.62 -15.69 26.56
C GLN A 377 -0.53 -16.65 26.07
N PRO A 378 -0.28 -17.79 26.75
CA PRO A 378 0.74 -18.76 26.36
C PRO A 378 0.53 -19.30 24.94
N VAL A 379 1.61 -19.35 24.13
CA VAL A 379 1.50 -19.75 22.72
C VAL A 379 1.08 -21.23 22.56
N ASN A 380 1.55 -22.11 23.45
CA ASN A 380 1.29 -23.54 23.37
C ASN A 380 -0.20 -23.89 23.50
N GLU A 381 -0.95 -23.09 24.26
CA GLU A 381 -2.40 -23.25 24.36
C GLU A 381 -3.09 -22.96 23.02
N ILE A 382 -2.70 -21.88 22.35
CA ILE A 382 -3.24 -21.48 21.04
C ILE A 382 -2.94 -22.56 20.00
N LEU A 383 -1.69 -23.06 20.00
CA LEU A 383 -1.26 -24.13 19.09
C LEU A 383 -2.09 -25.40 19.30
N ASN A 384 -2.27 -25.83 20.55
CA ASN A 384 -3.05 -27.02 20.89
C ASN A 384 -4.54 -26.84 20.55
N ARG A 385 -5.12 -25.67 20.86
CA ARG A 385 -6.55 -25.40 20.66
C ARG A 385 -6.98 -25.50 19.20
N TYR A 386 -6.12 -25.04 18.30
CA TYR A 386 -6.40 -24.95 16.86
C TYR A 386 -5.63 -25.98 16.02
N GLY A 387 -4.82 -26.85 16.63
CA GLY A 387 -4.00 -27.83 15.92
C GLY A 387 -2.94 -27.18 15.02
N LEU A 388 -2.38 -26.05 15.45
CA LEU A 388 -1.41 -25.28 14.68
C LEU A 388 0.02 -25.72 14.99
N THR A 389 0.90 -25.59 14.01
CA THR A 389 2.34 -25.82 14.18
C THR A 389 3.08 -24.51 13.96
N LEU A 390 3.91 -24.12 14.93
CA LEU A 390 4.77 -22.94 14.84
C LEU A 390 5.68 -23.07 13.62
N HIS A 391 5.79 -22.01 12.83
CA HIS A 391 6.80 -21.95 11.78
C HIS A 391 8.13 -21.61 12.46
N THR A 392 9.07 -22.56 12.43
CA THR A 392 10.40 -22.43 13.03
C THR A 392 11.50 -22.50 11.97
N TYR A 393 12.67 -21.91 12.27
CA TYR A 393 13.87 -22.00 11.41
C TYR A 393 14.65 -23.29 11.62
#